data_AF-A0A2S2KP02-F1
#
_entry.id   AF-A0A2S2KP02-F1
#
_cell.length_a   1.000
_cell.length_b   1.000
_cell.length_c   1.000
_cell.angle_alpha   90.00
_cell.angle_beta   90.00
_cell.angle_gamma   90.00
#
_symmetry.space_group_name_H-M   'P 1'
#
loop_
_entity.id
_entity.type
_entity.pdbx_description
1 polymer ?
#
loop_
_entity_poly.entity_id
_entity_poly.type
_entity_poly.pdbx_seq_one_letter_code
_entity_poly.pdbx_strand_id
1 'polypeptide(L)' 'MMIRIEDKRHKELLKQKEELEKNRPHDITAMRGWKHSMSKILQELELFK' A
#
# COMPACT_ATOMS: atom_id res chain seq x y z
N MET A 1 -15.39 11.58 16.46
CA MET A 1 -15.84 10.46 15.61
C MET A 1 -14.86 10.33 14.42
N MET A 2 -13.63 9.85 14.66
CA MET A 2 -12.56 9.73 13.63
C MET A 2 -12.16 8.27 13.36
N ILE A 3 -12.29 7.39 14.35
CA ILE A 3 -11.96 5.96 14.32
C ILE A 3 -12.51 5.24 13.08
N ARG A 4 -13.73 5.59 12.62
CA ARG A 4 -14.36 4.93 11.45
C ARG A 4 -13.72 5.31 10.11
N ILE A 5 -13.15 6.51 9.99
CA ILE A 5 -12.50 6.96 8.75
C ILE A 5 -11.08 6.37 8.71
N GLU A 6 -10.38 6.39 9.85
CA GLU A 6 -9.05 5.79 10.00
C GLU A 6 -9.08 4.28 9.73
N ASP A 7 -10.06 3.55 10.29
CA ASP A 7 -10.23 2.11 10.04
C ASP A 7 -10.53 1.80 8.57
N LYS A 8 -11.33 2.63 7.89
CA LYS A 8 -11.60 2.48 6.46
C LYS A 8 -10.33 2.68 5.63
N ARG A 9 -9.55 3.73 5.92
CA ARG A 9 -8.32 4.02 5.20
C ARG A 9 -7.27 2.93 5.43
N HIS A 10 -7.12 2.47 6.67
CA HIS A 10 -6.24 1.37 7.02
C HIS A 10 -6.60 0.10 6.23
N LYS A 11 -7.87 -0.29 6.19
CA LYS A 11 -8.35 -1.43 5.39
C LYS A 11 -8.09 -1.27 3.90
N GLU A 12 -8.30 -0.07 3.36
CA GLU A 12 -8.02 0.23 1.96
C GLU A 12 -6.53 0.09 1.63
N LEU A 13 -5.64 0.59 2.49
CA LEU A 13 -4.20 0.45 2.32
C LEU A 13 -3.74 -1.01 2.35
N LEU A 14 -4.31 -1.83 3.25
CA LEU A 14 -4.04 -3.28 3.26
C LEU A 14 -4.47 -3.95 1.96
N LYS A 15 -5.64 -3.58 1.43
CA LYS A 15 -6.13 -4.10 0.15
C LYS A 15 -5.22 -3.68 -1.02
N GLN A 16 -4.83 -2.41 -1.07
CA GLN A 16 -3.92 -1.90 -2.11
C GLN A 16 -2.55 -2.58 -2.04
N LYS A 17 -2.03 -2.81 -0.83
CA LYS A 17 -0.79 -3.57 -0.62
C LYS A 17 -0.90 -4.97 -1.23
N GLU A 18 -1.97 -5.70 -0.90
CA GLU A 18 -2.18 -7.06 -1.39
C GLU A 18 -2.34 -7.12 -2.92
N GLU A 19 -3.10 -6.19 -3.50
CA GLU A 19 -3.25 -6.06 -4.95
C GLU A 19 -1.91 -5.74 -5.64
N LEU A 20 -1.11 -4.89 -5.02
CA LEU A 20 0.21 -4.54 -5.53
C LEU A 20 1.16 -5.74 -5.44
N GLU A 21 1.16 -6.51 -4.35
CA GLU A 21 1.91 -7.76 -4.21
C GLU A 21 1.54 -8.80 -5.27
N LYS A 22 0.24 -8.97 -5.55
CA LYS A 22 -0.25 -9.87 -6.62
C LYS A 22 0.21 -9.46 -8.01
N ASN A 23 0.32 -8.15 -8.25
CA ASN A 23 0.74 -7.59 -9.54
C ASN A 23 2.23 -7.23 -9.56
N ARG A 24 3.06 -7.90 -8.76
CA ARG A 24 4.50 -7.65 -8.74
C ARG A 24 5.11 -7.94 -10.11
N PRO A 25 5.67 -6.92 -10.80
CA PRO A 25 6.23 -7.12 -12.12
C PRO A 25 7.56 -7.86 -12.04
N HIS A 26 7.89 -8.57 -13.11
CA HIS A 26 9.17 -9.24 -13.28
C HIS A 26 10.18 -8.39 -14.07
N ASP A 27 9.71 -7.36 -14.78
CA ASP A 27 10.56 -6.41 -15.50
C ASP A 27 11.25 -5.41 -14.54
N ILE A 28 12.53 -5.13 -14.77
CA ILE A 28 13.36 -4.29 -13.89
C ILE A 28 12.87 -2.84 -13.86
N THR A 29 12.39 -2.32 -14.99
CA THR A 29 11.91 -0.93 -15.06
C THR A 29 10.57 -0.82 -14.34
N ALA A 30 9.65 -1.75 -14.58
CA ALA A 30 8.38 -1.82 -13.86
C ALA A 30 8.58 -2.07 -12.36
N MET A 31 9.59 -2.85 -11.95
CA MET A 31 9.94 -3.09 -10.56
C MET A 31 10.29 -1.80 -9.79
N ARG A 32 10.92 -0.81 -10.45
CA ARG A 32 11.23 0.48 -9.79
C ARG A 32 9.96 1.23 -9.42
N GLY A 33 9.00 1.30 -10.36
CA GLY A 33 7.69 1.91 -10.12
C GLY A 33 6.91 1.15 -9.04
N TRP A 34 6.91 -0.18 -9.13
CA TRP A 34 6.28 -1.05 -8.13
C TRP A 34 6.86 -0.82 -6.73
N LYS A 35 8.19 -0.76 -6.59
CA LYS A 35 8.86 -0.52 -5.31
C LYS A 35 8.49 0.85 -4.74
N HIS A 36 8.41 1.88 -5.58
CA HIS A 36 8.01 3.22 -5.15
C HIS A 36 6.56 3.24 -4.63
N SER A 37 5.64 2.64 -5.37
CA SER A 37 4.24 2.53 -4.94
C SER A 37 4.09 1.73 -3.65
N MET A 38 4.80 0.60 -3.54
CA MET A 38 4.80 -0.24 -2.33
C MET A 38 5.34 0.52 -1.12
N SER A 39 6.45 1.25 -1.28
CA SER A 39 7.04 2.04 -0.20
C SER A 39 6.09 3.11 0.32
N LYS A 40 5.30 3.76 -0.56
CA LYS A 40 4.30 4.76 -0.13
C LYS A 40 3.18 4.12 0.70
N ILE A 41 2.65 2.98 0.25
CA ILE A 41 1.60 2.27 0.98
C ILE A 41 2.10 1.85 2.37
N LEU A 42 3.34 1.33 2.45
CA LEU A 42 3.94 0.93 3.71
C LEU A 42 4.16 2.12 4.66
N GLN A 43 4.67 3.25 4.15
CA GLN A 43 4.83 4.48 4.94
C GLN A 43 3.49 4.99 5.49
N GLU A 44 2.43 4.93 4.71
CA GLU A 44 1.11 5.36 5.17
C GLU A 44 0.54 4.40 6.22
N LEU A 45 0.74 3.08 6.05
CA LEU A 45 0.35 2.07 7.04
C LEU A 45 1.08 2.25 8.38
N GLU A 46 2.32 2.74 8.39
CA GLU A 46 3.05 3.03 9.64
C GLU A 46 2.42 4.15 10.47
N LEU A 47 1.62 5.03 9.87
CA LEU A 47 0.90 6.10 10.57
C LEU A 47 -0.30 5.59 11.38
N PHE A 48 -0.72 4.34 11.17
CA PHE A 48 -1.84 3.70 11.89
C PHE A 48 -1.37 2.82 13.06
N LYS A 49 -0.09 2.91 13.46
CA LYS A 49 0.48 2.16 14.59
C LYS A 49 0.07 2.72 15.95
#